data_AF-G3J0I7-F1
#
_entry.id   AF-G3J0I7-F1
#
_cell.length_a   1.000
_cell.length_b   1.000
_cell.length_c   1.000
_cell.angle_alpha   90.00
_cell.angle_beta   90.00
_cell.angle_gamma   90.00
#
_symmetry.space_group_name_H-M   'P 1'
#
loop_
_entity.id
_entity.type
_entity.pdbx_description
1 polymer ?
#
loop_
_entity_poly.entity_id
_entity_poly.type
_entity_poly.pdbx_seq_one_letter_code
_entity_poly.pdbx_strand_id
1 'polypeptide(L)'
;MVTKLFYRLDCTTPFSEPDPILGKNEIGSFELKDEVLTIELASECKLIAEARHLVSPFIKAWQIEAEICRHPCKKFRFAFWKAETTGVVVDQTGHAPEALKYEKDDKGQLIFELQEYPPAPSTKFSPHLEAAWSRYLMAFYDSGEPIQSAAYYILTVAETPAGGRKNAASILQIDKRVLNKLGELTSERGSVTTARKMLGSMKPLTCEETRWIDKAIRMLLLHLGEVEAGGLPDRLTMDDLPDLSLQ
;
A
#
# COMPACT_ATOMS: atom_id res chain seq x y z
N MET A 1 13.94 1.67 -29.20
CA MET A 1 14.20 1.69 -27.75
C MET A 1 13.10 2.48 -27.07
N VAL A 2 12.58 1.99 -25.96
CA VAL A 2 11.63 2.73 -25.13
C VAL A 2 12.43 3.73 -24.29
N THR A 3 12.06 5.01 -24.35
CA THR A 3 12.74 6.09 -23.61
C THR A 3 11.89 6.56 -22.42
N LYS A 4 10.57 6.67 -22.61
CA LYS A 4 9.64 7.12 -21.57
C LYS A 4 8.41 6.25 -21.47
N LEU A 5 7.89 6.10 -20.26
CA LEU A 5 6.58 5.53 -19.99
C LEU A 5 5.69 6.59 -19.34
N PHE A 6 4.42 6.59 -19.72
CA PHE A 6 3.41 7.50 -19.19
C PHE A 6 2.30 6.68 -18.55
N TYR A 7 1.94 7.02 -17.32
CA TYR A 7 0.83 6.46 -16.59
C TYR A 7 -0.11 7.57 -16.16
N ARG A 8 -1.42 7.37 -16.33
CA ARG A 8 -2.44 8.26 -15.79
C ARG A 8 -2.80 7.82 -14.39
N LEU A 9 -2.92 8.78 -13.50
CA LEU A 9 -3.45 8.56 -12.18
C LEU A 9 -4.97 8.37 -12.27
N ASP A 10 -5.43 7.18 -11.94
CA ASP A 10 -6.82 6.88 -11.66
C ASP A 10 -7.02 7.01 -10.15
N CYS A 11 -7.66 8.12 -9.76
CA CYS A 11 -8.00 8.44 -8.39
C CYS A 11 -9.47 8.80 -8.31
N THR A 12 -10.18 8.29 -7.30
CA THR A 12 -11.60 8.62 -7.08
C THR A 12 -11.81 10.03 -6.55
N THR A 13 -10.76 10.82 -6.40
CA THR A 13 -10.85 12.20 -5.93
C THR A 13 -9.91 13.08 -6.72
N PRO A 14 -10.42 14.21 -7.25
CA PRO A 14 -9.60 15.17 -7.96
C PRO A 14 -8.61 15.88 -7.04
N PHE A 15 -7.53 16.37 -7.65
CA PHE A 15 -6.55 17.22 -6.99
C PHE A 15 -6.76 18.69 -7.38
N SER A 16 -6.50 19.59 -6.43
CA SER A 16 -6.55 21.05 -6.65
C SER A 16 -5.13 21.55 -6.86
N GLU A 17 -4.72 21.74 -8.12
CA GLU A 17 -3.41 22.30 -8.51
C GLU A 17 -2.21 21.79 -7.67
N PRO A 18 -2.01 20.47 -7.55
CA PRO A 18 -0.94 19.93 -6.70
C PRO A 18 0.44 20.22 -7.30
N ASP A 19 1.41 20.49 -6.41
CA ASP A 19 2.80 20.62 -6.82
C ASP A 19 3.33 19.34 -7.49
N PRO A 20 4.16 19.45 -8.54
CA PRO A 20 4.72 18.30 -9.21
C PRO A 20 5.68 17.54 -8.30
N ILE A 21 5.62 16.21 -8.33
CA ILE A 21 6.61 15.37 -7.65
C ILE A 21 7.70 15.00 -8.64
N LEU A 22 8.95 15.37 -8.32
CA LEU A 22 10.14 15.05 -9.09
C LEU A 22 11.03 14.09 -8.31
N GLY A 23 11.64 13.13 -8.99
CA GLY A 23 12.59 12.24 -8.34
C GLY A 23 13.45 11.44 -9.31
N LYS A 24 14.41 10.72 -8.75
CA LYS A 24 15.31 9.83 -9.48
C LYS A 24 15.69 8.65 -8.62
N ASN A 25 15.68 7.46 -9.21
CA ASN A 25 16.12 6.21 -8.59
C ASN A 25 16.76 5.29 -9.65
N GLU A 26 16.90 4.01 -9.33
CA GLU A 26 17.49 2.98 -10.21
C GLU A 26 16.71 2.73 -11.51
N ILE A 27 15.40 3.03 -11.56
CA ILE A 27 14.60 2.88 -12.78
C ILE A 27 14.82 4.05 -13.74
N GLY A 28 15.26 5.20 -13.22
CA GLY A 28 15.48 6.44 -13.93
C GLY A 28 14.91 7.66 -13.22
N SER A 29 14.63 8.72 -13.97
CA SER A 29 13.99 9.94 -13.45
C SER A 29 12.47 9.88 -13.66
N PHE A 30 11.72 10.46 -12.74
CA PHE A 30 10.26 10.51 -12.83
C PHE A 30 9.69 11.85 -12.42
N GLU A 31 8.52 12.15 -12.99
CA GLU A 31 7.71 13.34 -12.69
C GLU A 31 6.25 12.92 -12.61
N LEU A 32 5.56 13.23 -11.51
CA LEU A 32 4.10 13.20 -11.43
C LEU A 32 3.57 14.63 -11.46
N LYS A 33 2.88 14.96 -12.55
CA LYS A 33 2.29 16.28 -12.77
C LYS A 33 1.01 16.15 -13.61
N ASP A 34 0.01 16.95 -13.31
CA ASP A 34 -1.27 16.97 -14.04
C ASP A 34 -1.89 15.58 -14.18
N GLU A 35 -1.81 14.79 -13.09
CA GLU A 35 -2.29 13.40 -13.00
C GLU A 35 -1.60 12.43 -13.96
N VAL A 36 -0.42 12.79 -14.48
CA VAL A 36 0.42 11.94 -15.33
C VAL A 36 1.76 11.69 -14.68
N LEU A 37 2.03 10.42 -14.38
CA LEU A 37 3.36 9.96 -14.01
C LEU A 37 4.15 9.66 -15.29
N THR A 38 5.19 10.44 -15.53
CA THR A 38 6.18 10.24 -16.58
C THR A 38 7.43 9.61 -15.97
N ILE A 39 7.90 8.50 -16.54
CA ILE A 39 9.15 7.84 -16.14
C ILE A 39 10.07 7.80 -17.35
N GLU A 40 11.23 8.45 -17.24
CA GLU A 40 12.32 8.36 -18.21
C GLU A 40 13.30 7.28 -17.75
N LEU A 41 13.47 6.25 -18.57
CA LEU A 41 14.18 5.03 -18.18
C LEU A 41 15.69 5.25 -18.17
N ALA A 42 16.34 4.81 -17.09
CA ALA A 42 17.81 4.74 -17.04
C ALA A 42 18.37 3.56 -17.85
N SER A 43 17.55 2.54 -18.07
CA SER A 43 17.94 1.30 -18.75
C SER A 43 17.39 1.24 -20.17
N GLU A 44 18.18 0.63 -21.05
CA GLU A 44 17.81 0.37 -22.42
C GLU A 44 16.78 -0.77 -22.53
N CYS A 45 15.51 -0.44 -22.76
CA CYS A 45 14.46 -1.42 -23.04
C CYS A 45 14.10 -1.45 -24.53
N LYS A 46 14.04 -2.63 -25.13
CA LYS A 46 13.66 -2.80 -26.54
C LYS A 46 12.15 -2.89 -26.72
N LEU A 47 11.45 -3.40 -25.71
CA LEU A 47 10.01 -3.65 -25.73
C LEU A 47 9.28 -2.85 -24.65
N ILE A 48 8.06 -2.43 -24.95
CA ILE A 48 7.19 -1.75 -23.97
C ILE A 48 6.90 -2.67 -22.78
N ALA A 49 6.68 -3.97 -23.02
CA ALA A 49 6.41 -4.94 -21.96
C ALA A 49 7.59 -5.08 -20.97
N GLU A 50 8.82 -5.07 -21.48
CA GLU A 50 10.04 -5.10 -20.69
C GLU A 50 10.18 -3.84 -19.84
N ALA A 51 9.99 -2.67 -20.45
CA ALA A 51 10.01 -1.39 -19.75
C ALA A 51 8.95 -1.32 -18.64
N ARG A 52 7.72 -1.78 -18.94
CA ARG A 52 6.62 -1.85 -17.96
C ARG A 52 6.94 -2.80 -16.81
N HIS A 53 7.54 -3.96 -17.11
CA HIS A 53 7.97 -4.91 -16.08
C HIS A 53 9.02 -4.30 -15.16
N LEU A 54 10.00 -3.57 -15.72
CA LEU A 54 11.05 -2.89 -14.97
C LEU A 54 10.49 -1.86 -13.97
N VAL A 55 9.52 -1.03 -14.38
CA VAL A 55 8.96 0.02 -13.51
C VAL A 55 7.84 -0.45 -12.59
N SER A 56 7.26 -1.63 -12.86
CA SER A 56 6.09 -2.16 -12.14
C SER A 56 6.28 -2.24 -10.62
N PRO A 57 7.42 -2.71 -10.07
CA PRO A 57 7.64 -2.74 -8.63
C PRO A 57 7.57 -1.36 -7.98
N PHE A 58 8.16 -0.33 -8.60
CA PHE A 58 8.11 1.04 -8.12
C PHE A 58 6.68 1.60 -8.12
N ILE A 59 5.96 1.40 -9.22
CA ILE A 59 4.56 1.83 -9.35
C ILE A 59 3.68 1.13 -8.30
N LYS A 60 3.83 -0.19 -8.12
CA LYS A 60 3.07 -0.94 -7.11
C LYS A 60 3.39 -0.47 -5.70
N ALA A 61 4.64 -0.20 -5.38
CA ALA A 61 5.02 0.34 -4.07
C ALA A 61 4.33 1.68 -3.80
N TRP A 62 4.38 2.61 -4.78
CA TRP A 62 3.71 3.91 -4.67
C TRP A 62 2.22 3.75 -4.41
N GLN A 63 1.56 2.87 -5.16
CA GLN A 63 0.14 2.63 -4.99
C GLN A 63 -0.21 2.05 -3.62
N ILE A 64 0.54 1.05 -3.15
CA ILE A 64 0.29 0.42 -1.85
C ILE A 64 0.53 1.43 -0.72
N GLU A 65 1.66 2.14 -0.74
CA GLU A 65 2.00 3.12 0.29
C GLU A 65 1.02 4.29 0.34
N ALA A 66 0.62 4.82 -0.83
CA ALA A 66 -0.38 5.87 -0.92
C ALA A 66 -1.73 5.43 -0.30
N GLU A 67 -2.18 4.21 -0.61
CA GLU A 67 -3.42 3.66 -0.08
C GLU A 67 -3.31 3.34 1.42
N ILE A 68 -2.18 2.80 1.87
CA ILE A 68 -1.90 2.61 3.29
C ILE A 68 -1.96 3.95 3.99
N CYS A 69 -1.35 5.02 3.50
CA CYS A 69 -1.31 6.31 4.18
C CYS A 69 -2.66 7.06 4.18
N ARG A 70 -3.50 6.88 3.16
CA ARG A 70 -4.72 7.70 2.92
C ARG A 70 -6.07 6.98 3.12
N HIS A 71 -6.13 5.97 4.00
CA HIS A 71 -7.33 5.18 4.34
C HIS A 71 -8.59 6.02 4.74
N PRO A 72 -9.84 5.57 4.49
CA PRO A 72 -10.30 4.36 3.77
C PRO A 72 -10.78 4.59 2.33
N CYS A 73 -10.68 5.80 1.80
CA CYS A 73 -11.46 6.15 0.62
C CYS A 73 -10.54 6.79 -0.39
N LYS A 74 -9.85 6.00 -1.21
CA LYS A 74 -9.40 6.36 -2.58
C LYS A 74 -8.55 5.24 -3.15
N LYS A 75 -8.97 4.67 -4.29
CA LYS A 75 -8.07 3.89 -5.14
C LYS A 75 -7.03 4.87 -5.66
N PHE A 76 -5.75 4.60 -5.42
CA PHE A 76 -4.65 5.35 -6.03
C PHE A 76 -3.96 4.38 -6.99
N ARG A 77 -4.22 4.55 -8.29
CA ARG A 77 -3.78 3.61 -9.32
C ARG A 77 -3.15 4.33 -10.49
N PHE A 78 -2.04 3.79 -10.98
CA PHE A 78 -1.41 4.27 -12.20
C PHE A 78 -1.81 3.35 -13.36
N ALA A 79 -2.68 3.84 -14.23
CA ALA A 79 -3.06 3.16 -15.46
C ALA A 79 -2.05 3.48 -16.56
N PHE A 80 -1.45 2.46 -17.17
CA PHE A 80 -0.55 2.66 -18.31
C PHE A 80 -1.27 3.40 -19.43
N TRP A 81 -0.68 4.48 -19.94
CA TRP A 81 -1.29 5.29 -20.98
C TRP A 81 -0.59 5.13 -22.32
N LYS A 82 0.73 5.39 -22.36
CA LYS A 82 1.52 5.31 -23.59
C LYS A 82 3.01 5.19 -23.27
N ALA A 83 3.81 4.93 -24.30
CA ALA A 83 5.26 4.95 -24.24
C ALA A 83 5.84 5.85 -25.34
N GLU A 84 6.98 6.49 -25.07
CA GLU A 84 7.80 7.15 -26.08
C GLU A 84 8.93 6.22 -26.49
N THR A 85 9.19 6.15 -27.79
CA THR A 85 10.18 5.25 -28.36
C THR A 85 11.04 5.96 -29.39
N THR A 86 12.32 5.57 -29.46
CA THR A 86 13.26 5.97 -30.50
C THR A 86 13.54 4.77 -31.43
N GLY A 87 13.31 4.92 -32.73
CA GLY A 87 13.49 3.85 -33.73
C GLY A 87 12.31 2.88 -33.84
N VAL A 88 12.48 1.80 -34.63
CA VAL A 88 11.42 0.79 -34.87
C VAL A 88 11.29 -0.12 -33.65
N VAL A 89 10.15 -0.11 -32.99
CA VAL A 89 9.81 -1.02 -31.88
C VAL A 89 8.88 -2.11 -32.42
N VAL A 90 9.16 -3.37 -32.06
CA VAL A 90 8.32 -4.51 -32.43
C VAL A 90 7.21 -4.62 -31.40
N ASP A 91 6.00 -4.26 -31.79
CA ASP A 91 4.83 -4.32 -30.92
C ASP A 91 4.35 -5.78 -30.86
N GLN A 92 4.69 -6.49 -29.78
CA GLN A 92 4.11 -7.78 -29.48
C GLN A 92 3.38 -7.65 -28.16
N THR A 93 2.07 -7.44 -28.29
CA THR A 93 1.01 -7.48 -27.28
C THR A 93 0.97 -6.33 -26.26
N GLY A 94 0.35 -5.21 -26.67
CA GLY A 94 -0.15 -4.17 -25.78
C GLY A 94 -1.63 -3.91 -26.02
N HIS A 95 -2.53 -4.62 -25.33
CA HIS A 95 -3.91 -4.15 -25.21
C HIS A 95 -3.87 -2.77 -24.53
N ALA A 96 -4.32 -1.74 -25.26
CA ALA A 96 -4.59 -0.43 -24.70
C ALA A 96 -5.65 -0.58 -23.60
N PRO A 97 -5.49 0.00 -22.41
CA PRO A 97 -6.62 0.09 -21.49
C PRO A 97 -7.69 0.97 -22.13
N GLU A 98 -8.90 0.44 -22.09
CA GLU A 98 -10.13 1.11 -22.49
C GLU A 98 -10.23 2.46 -21.75
N ALA A 99 -10.54 3.52 -22.48
CA ALA A 99 -10.73 4.84 -21.89
C ALA A 99 -11.91 4.79 -20.91
N LEU A 100 -11.61 4.79 -19.61
CA LEU A 100 -12.59 5.00 -18.56
C LEU A 100 -13.23 6.38 -18.75
N LYS A 101 -14.51 6.37 -19.12
CA LYS A 101 -15.36 7.56 -19.09
C LYS A 101 -15.75 7.81 -17.63
N TYR A 102 -15.41 8.99 -17.11
CA TYR A 102 -15.92 9.45 -15.82
C TYR A 102 -17.22 10.23 -16.05
N GLU A 103 -18.31 9.77 -15.45
CA GLU A 103 -19.50 10.60 -15.24
C GLU A 103 -19.36 11.34 -13.90
N LYS A 104 -19.57 12.66 -13.93
CA LYS A 104 -19.71 13.46 -12.71
C LYS A 104 -21.03 13.11 -12.02
N ASP A 105 -20.98 12.91 -10.70
CA ASP A 105 -22.17 12.79 -9.89
C ASP A 105 -22.85 14.18 -9.73
N ASP A 106 -24.10 14.27 -10.18
CA ASP A 106 -24.99 15.44 -10.10
C ASP A 106 -25.71 15.56 -8.72
N LYS A 107 -25.29 14.83 -7.67
CA LYS A 107 -26.03 14.72 -6.40
C LYS A 107 -25.61 15.64 -5.26
N GLY A 108 -24.82 16.68 -5.50
CA GLY A 108 -24.49 17.66 -4.44
C GLY A 108 -23.71 17.05 -3.26
N GLN A 109 -22.89 16.02 -3.51
CA GLN A 109 -21.89 15.56 -2.55
C GLN A 109 -20.75 16.58 -2.44
N LEU A 110 -20.27 16.81 -1.22
CA LEU A 110 -19.05 17.57 -0.97
C LEU A 110 -17.87 16.85 -1.66
N ILE A 111 -17.38 17.40 -2.77
CA ILE A 111 -16.14 16.95 -3.41
C ILE A 111 -15.00 17.54 -2.59
N PHE A 112 -14.34 16.72 -1.77
CA PHE A 112 -13.12 17.11 -1.09
C PHE A 112 -11.95 16.99 -2.06
N GLU A 113 -11.37 18.10 -2.53
CA GLU A 113 -10.18 18.07 -3.37
C GLU A 113 -8.92 17.81 -2.53
N LEU A 114 -8.01 16.99 -3.05
CA LEU A 114 -6.69 16.79 -2.44
C LEU A 114 -5.74 17.91 -2.88
N GLN A 115 -5.03 18.51 -1.92
CA GLN A 115 -4.06 19.58 -2.21
C GLN A 115 -2.72 19.04 -2.73
N GLU A 116 -2.36 17.81 -2.35
CA GLU A 116 -1.05 17.24 -2.64
C GLU A 116 -1.17 15.81 -3.15
N TYR A 117 -0.33 15.46 -4.13
CA TYR A 117 -0.09 14.07 -4.50
C TYR A 117 0.53 13.29 -3.32
N PRO A 118 0.28 11.97 -3.21
CA PRO A 118 1.07 11.14 -2.31
C PRO A 118 2.55 11.21 -2.72
N PRO A 119 3.48 11.34 -1.76
CA PRO A 119 4.91 11.36 -2.07
C PRO A 119 5.33 10.09 -2.80
N ALA A 120 6.45 10.16 -3.54
CA ALA A 120 7.08 8.97 -4.11
C ALA A 120 7.34 7.93 -3.00
N PRO A 121 7.23 6.62 -3.31
CA PRO A 121 7.26 5.59 -2.30
C PRO A 121 8.62 5.56 -1.59
N SER A 122 8.57 5.51 -0.26
CA SER A 122 9.70 5.14 0.59
C SER A 122 9.81 3.62 0.73
N THR A 123 8.75 2.89 0.40
CA THR A 123 8.65 1.44 0.47
C THR A 123 9.13 0.76 -0.82
N LYS A 124 9.52 -0.51 -0.69
CA LYS A 124 9.78 -1.41 -1.82
C LYS A 124 8.69 -2.46 -1.91
N PHE A 125 8.22 -2.68 -3.13
CA PHE A 125 7.29 -3.78 -3.42
C PHE A 125 7.97 -5.14 -3.19
N SER A 126 7.27 -6.04 -2.49
CA SER A 126 7.63 -7.44 -2.35
C SER A 126 6.39 -8.34 -2.42
N PRO A 127 6.52 -9.62 -2.79
CA PRO A 127 5.40 -10.56 -2.75
C PRO A 127 4.76 -10.69 -1.36
N HIS A 128 5.56 -10.54 -0.29
CA HIS A 128 5.07 -10.55 1.09
C HIS A 128 4.21 -9.32 1.38
N LEU A 129 4.65 -8.13 0.97
CA LEU A 129 3.88 -6.89 1.12
C LEU A 129 2.58 -6.96 0.31
N GLU A 130 2.62 -7.44 -0.92
CA GLU A 130 1.43 -7.60 -1.77
C GLU A 130 0.41 -8.56 -1.16
N ALA A 131 0.86 -9.72 -0.67
CA ALA A 131 -0.01 -10.71 -0.04
C ALA A 131 -0.64 -10.16 1.25
N ALA A 132 0.15 -9.48 2.08
CA ALA A 132 -0.32 -8.88 3.32
C ALA A 132 -1.30 -7.74 3.08
N TRP A 133 -1.02 -6.84 2.12
CA TRP A 133 -1.91 -5.75 1.73
C TRP A 133 -3.22 -6.26 1.12
N SER A 134 -3.14 -7.25 0.23
CA SER A 134 -4.34 -7.85 -0.38
C SER A 134 -5.25 -8.48 0.68
N ARG A 135 -4.66 -9.19 1.66
CA ARG A 135 -5.41 -9.76 2.80
C ARG A 135 -6.10 -8.68 3.62
N TYR A 136 -5.41 -7.57 3.89
CA TYR A 136 -5.98 -6.42 4.58
C TYR A 136 -7.19 -5.87 3.79
N LEU A 137 -7.03 -5.58 2.50
CA LEU A 137 -8.12 -5.06 1.67
C LEU A 137 -9.34 -5.99 1.63
N MET A 138 -9.13 -7.31 1.53
CA MET A 138 -10.23 -8.28 1.55
C MET A 138 -11.07 -8.17 2.84
N ALA A 139 -10.41 -8.10 4.00
CA ALA A 139 -11.10 -8.00 5.29
C ALA A 139 -11.86 -6.68 5.48
N PHE A 140 -11.40 -5.60 4.84
CA PHE A 140 -12.04 -4.28 4.96
C PHE A 140 -13.12 -4.01 3.91
N TYR A 141 -13.02 -4.58 2.70
CA TYR A 141 -13.92 -4.22 1.60
C TYR A 141 -14.75 -5.36 1.03
N ASP A 142 -14.26 -6.61 1.03
CA ASP A 142 -14.67 -7.52 -0.05
C ASP A 142 -15.06 -8.95 0.38
N SER A 143 -14.90 -9.36 1.64
CA SER A 143 -15.04 -10.80 1.96
C SER A 143 -15.75 -11.19 3.25
N GLY A 144 -16.09 -10.25 4.14
CA GLY A 144 -16.60 -10.60 5.48
C GLY A 144 -15.58 -11.36 6.33
N GLU A 145 -14.30 -11.44 5.93
CA GLU A 145 -13.22 -11.95 6.75
C GLU A 145 -13.07 -11.06 8.00
N PRO A 146 -13.11 -11.63 9.22
CA PRO A 146 -12.89 -10.85 10.43
C PRO A 146 -11.49 -10.21 10.42
N ILE A 147 -11.40 -8.93 10.80
CA ILE A 147 -10.12 -8.19 10.87
C ILE A 147 -9.06 -8.95 11.69
N GLN A 148 -9.46 -9.69 12.74
CA GLN A 148 -8.56 -10.51 13.54
C GLN A 148 -7.82 -11.57 12.71
N SER A 149 -8.51 -12.21 11.77
CA SER A 149 -7.94 -13.24 10.89
C SER A 149 -6.90 -12.63 9.96
N ALA A 150 -7.26 -11.55 9.26
CA ALA A 150 -6.36 -10.86 8.35
C ALA A 150 -5.14 -10.27 9.09
N ALA A 151 -5.38 -9.60 10.22
CA ALA A 151 -4.35 -9.03 11.07
C ALA A 151 -3.34 -10.08 11.56
N TYR A 152 -3.83 -11.24 12.02
CA TYR A 152 -2.96 -12.32 12.44
C TYR A 152 -2.14 -12.89 11.28
N TYR A 153 -2.75 -13.04 10.10
CA TYR A 153 -2.04 -13.46 8.89
C TYR A 153 -0.91 -12.49 8.55
N ILE A 154 -1.19 -11.18 8.54
CA ILE A 154 -0.20 -10.13 8.25
C ILE A 154 0.93 -10.15 9.28
N LEU A 155 0.60 -10.29 10.58
CA LEU A 155 1.59 -10.46 11.63
C LEU A 155 2.48 -11.70 11.38
N THR A 156 1.88 -12.81 10.93
CA THR A 156 2.62 -14.05 10.61
C THR A 156 3.56 -13.86 9.41
N VAL A 157 3.11 -13.13 8.37
CA VAL A 157 3.92 -12.78 7.20
C VAL A 157 5.14 -11.95 7.61
N ALA A 158 4.98 -11.01 8.55
CA ALA A 158 6.10 -10.23 9.08
C ALA A 158 7.05 -11.03 9.98
N GLU A 159 6.52 -11.96 10.80
CA GLU A 159 7.30 -12.68 11.79
C GLU A 159 8.11 -13.85 11.22
N THR A 160 7.55 -14.56 10.24
CA THR A 160 8.10 -15.82 9.75
C THR A 160 9.48 -15.65 9.09
N PRO A 161 9.69 -14.70 8.16
CA PRO A 161 10.99 -14.46 7.54
C PRO A 161 12.06 -14.02 8.55
N ALA A 162 11.66 -13.31 9.61
CA ALA A 162 12.54 -12.86 10.67
C ALA A 162 12.95 -13.99 11.66
N GLY A 163 12.33 -15.17 11.57
CA GLY A 163 12.53 -16.24 12.56
C GLY A 163 11.82 -15.99 13.90
N GLY A 164 10.72 -15.22 13.87
CA GLY A 164 9.82 -14.99 14.99
C GLY A 164 9.77 -13.56 15.50
N ARG A 165 8.79 -13.29 16.37
CA ARG A 165 8.40 -11.94 16.84
C ARG A 165 9.54 -11.08 17.39
N LYS A 166 10.46 -11.66 18.18
CA LYS A 166 11.57 -10.89 18.78
C LYS A 166 12.47 -10.30 17.69
N ASN A 167 12.79 -11.09 16.67
CA ASN A 167 13.62 -10.66 15.57
C ASN A 167 12.84 -9.72 14.64
N ALA A 168 11.56 -10.00 14.39
CA ALA A 168 10.70 -9.12 13.60
C ALA A 168 10.62 -7.72 14.19
N ALA A 169 10.40 -7.61 15.51
CA ALA A 169 10.45 -6.34 16.25
C ALA A 169 11.76 -5.58 16.03
N SER A 170 12.90 -6.28 16.05
CA SER A 170 14.21 -5.67 15.86
C SER A 170 14.47 -5.25 14.40
N ILE A 171 14.13 -6.09 13.43
CA ILE A 171 14.37 -5.85 12.01
C ILE A 171 13.48 -4.71 11.51
N LEU A 172 12.19 -4.76 11.88
CA LEU A 172 11.18 -3.80 11.42
C LEU A 172 11.17 -2.50 12.24
N GLN A 173 12.06 -2.32 13.22
CA GLN A 173 12.00 -1.18 14.15
C GLN A 173 10.62 -1.01 14.80
N ILE A 174 10.05 -2.09 15.32
CA ILE A 174 8.75 -2.07 16.02
C ILE A 174 8.98 -2.54 17.45
N ASP A 175 8.48 -1.80 18.44
CA ASP A 175 8.50 -2.27 19.81
C ASP A 175 7.78 -3.63 19.92
N LYS A 176 8.44 -4.62 20.50
CA LYS A 176 7.88 -5.94 20.76
C LYS A 176 6.54 -5.86 21.51
N ARG A 177 6.32 -4.83 22.33
CA ARG A 177 5.02 -4.58 23.00
C ARG A 177 3.88 -4.39 22.01
N VAL A 178 4.10 -3.68 20.91
CA VAL A 178 3.12 -3.50 19.82
C VAL A 178 2.80 -4.86 19.19
N LEU A 179 3.82 -5.63 18.77
CA LEU A 179 3.59 -6.94 18.15
C LEU A 179 2.92 -7.94 19.10
N ASN A 180 3.26 -7.89 20.39
CA ASN A 180 2.60 -8.70 21.41
C ASN A 180 1.13 -8.32 21.56
N LYS A 181 0.81 -7.03 21.63
CA LYS A 181 -0.57 -6.56 21.78
C LYS A 181 -1.40 -6.88 20.53
N LEU A 182 -0.82 -6.73 19.34
CA LEU A 182 -1.45 -7.16 18.10
C LEU A 182 -1.72 -8.67 18.11
N GLY A 183 -0.76 -9.49 18.52
CA GLY A 183 -0.94 -10.94 18.66
C GLY A 183 -2.01 -11.35 19.68
N GLU A 184 -2.09 -10.66 20.81
CA GLU A 184 -3.14 -10.84 21.83
C GLU A 184 -4.51 -10.54 21.24
N LEU A 185 -4.72 -9.31 20.74
CA LEU A 185 -6.01 -8.88 20.22
C LEU A 185 -6.51 -9.73 19.05
N THR A 186 -5.60 -10.21 18.20
CA THR A 186 -5.98 -10.99 17.00
C THR A 186 -6.15 -12.49 17.27
N SER A 187 -5.67 -13.00 18.41
CA SER A 187 -5.76 -14.43 18.72
C SER A 187 -6.61 -14.78 19.95
N GLU A 188 -6.83 -13.83 20.86
CA GLU A 188 -7.51 -14.06 22.16
C GLU A 188 -8.85 -13.31 22.29
N ARG A 189 -9.13 -12.36 21.38
CA ARG A 189 -10.42 -11.68 21.27
C ARG A 189 -11.25 -12.25 20.13
N GLY A 190 -12.56 -12.11 20.26
CA GLY A 190 -13.54 -12.50 19.26
C GLY A 190 -14.84 -13.01 19.87
N SER A 191 -15.87 -13.05 19.03
CA SER A 191 -17.12 -13.78 19.26
C SER A 191 -16.97 -15.24 18.81
N VAL A 192 -18.00 -16.07 19.05
CA VAL A 192 -18.09 -17.44 18.54
C VAL A 192 -17.75 -17.55 17.04
N THR A 193 -18.11 -16.53 16.25
CA THR A 193 -17.95 -16.52 14.79
C THR A 193 -16.68 -15.82 14.29
N THR A 194 -15.94 -15.14 15.17
CA THR A 194 -14.77 -14.33 14.78
C THR A 194 -13.50 -14.68 15.57
N ALA A 195 -13.61 -15.39 16.69
CA ALA A 195 -12.48 -15.81 17.49
C ALA A 195 -11.65 -16.87 16.76
N ARG A 196 -10.35 -16.61 16.63
CA ARG A 196 -9.40 -17.57 16.05
C ARG A 196 -9.22 -18.82 16.93
N LYS A 197 -9.28 -18.66 18.26
CA LYS A 197 -9.14 -19.75 19.23
C LYS A 197 -10.45 -19.94 19.98
N MET A 198 -11.03 -21.14 19.92
CA MET A 198 -12.27 -21.50 20.64
C MET A 198 -12.15 -21.37 22.16
N LEU A 199 -10.93 -21.52 22.71
CA LEU A 199 -10.60 -21.36 24.12
C LEU A 199 -10.22 -19.91 24.52
N GLY A 200 -10.26 -18.96 23.58
CA GLY A 200 -10.02 -17.55 23.87
C GLY A 200 -11.15 -16.94 24.70
N SER A 201 -10.90 -15.74 25.26
CA SER A 201 -11.99 -14.99 25.88
C SER A 201 -13.05 -14.68 24.82
N MET A 202 -14.30 -15.08 25.03
CA MET A 202 -15.44 -14.74 24.16
C MET A 202 -15.81 -13.25 24.35
N LYS A 203 -14.83 -12.38 24.13
CA LYS A 203 -14.91 -10.93 24.24
C LYS A 203 -14.67 -10.38 22.84
N PRO A 204 -15.73 -9.90 22.16
CA PRO A 204 -15.59 -9.19 20.89
C PRO A 204 -14.62 -8.01 21.02
N LEU A 205 -14.00 -7.62 19.90
CA LEU A 205 -13.23 -6.39 19.85
C LEU A 205 -14.14 -5.19 20.08
N THR A 206 -13.66 -4.24 20.86
CA THR A 206 -14.23 -2.90 20.94
C THR A 206 -13.91 -2.11 19.67
N CYS A 207 -14.59 -0.98 19.46
CA CYS A 207 -14.29 -0.07 18.35
C CYS A 207 -12.86 0.49 18.44
N GLU A 208 -12.37 0.75 19.65
CA GLU A 208 -11.02 1.24 19.89
C GLU A 208 -9.97 0.19 19.58
N GLU A 209 -10.16 -1.05 20.05
CA GLU A 209 -9.26 -2.16 19.70
C GLU A 209 -9.25 -2.41 18.18
N THR A 210 -10.39 -2.24 17.50
CA THR A 210 -10.46 -2.36 16.03
C THR A 210 -9.67 -1.26 15.33
N ARG A 211 -9.81 0.01 15.75
CA ARG A 211 -9.03 1.13 15.23
C ARG A 211 -7.54 0.98 15.53
N TRP A 212 -7.22 0.45 16.70
CA TRP A 212 -5.85 0.15 17.10
C TRP A 212 -5.22 -0.90 16.18
N ILE A 213 -5.93 -2.01 15.93
CA ILE A 213 -5.48 -3.07 15.01
C ILE A 213 -5.29 -2.50 13.61
N ASP A 214 -6.24 -1.72 13.11
CA ASP A 214 -6.15 -1.07 11.80
C ASP A 214 -4.86 -0.23 11.67
N LYS A 215 -4.65 0.71 12.61
CA LYS A 215 -3.46 1.56 12.61
C LYS A 215 -2.17 0.74 12.76
N ALA A 216 -2.15 -0.24 13.65
CA ALA A 216 -0.98 -1.08 13.89
C ALA A 216 -0.59 -1.91 12.64
N ILE A 217 -1.56 -2.49 11.93
CA ILE A 217 -1.31 -3.23 10.69
C ILE A 217 -0.76 -2.31 9.61
N ARG A 218 -1.36 -1.13 9.43
CA ARG A 218 -0.90 -0.17 8.43
C ARG A 218 0.55 0.25 8.67
N MET A 219 0.90 0.58 9.91
CA MET A 219 2.29 0.88 10.27
C MET A 219 3.20 -0.34 10.06
N LEU A 220 2.76 -1.55 10.42
CA LEU A 220 3.53 -2.77 10.17
C LEU A 220 3.81 -3.00 8.67
N LEU A 221 2.84 -2.72 7.80
CA LEU A 221 3.00 -2.84 6.34
C LEU A 221 3.98 -1.79 5.78
N LEU A 222 3.92 -0.55 6.29
CA LEU A 222 4.90 0.50 5.92
C LEU A 222 6.31 0.08 6.29
N HIS A 223 6.52 -0.32 7.55
CA HIS A 223 7.84 -0.75 8.03
C HIS A 223 8.36 -1.97 7.26
N LEU A 224 7.47 -2.90 6.88
CA LEU A 224 7.83 -4.04 6.03
C LEU A 224 8.36 -3.55 4.66
N GLY A 225 7.67 -2.61 4.03
CA GLY A 225 8.10 -2.05 2.75
C GLY A 225 9.37 -1.20 2.85
N GLU A 226 9.51 -0.39 3.90
CA GLU A 226 10.66 0.50 4.12
C GLU A 226 11.94 -0.29 4.38
N VAL A 227 11.88 -1.34 5.21
CA VAL A 227 13.04 -2.21 5.46
C VAL A 227 13.45 -2.98 4.20
N GLU A 228 12.49 -3.46 3.40
CA GLU A 228 12.78 -4.08 2.09
C GLU A 228 13.43 -3.11 1.10
N ALA A 229 13.14 -1.80 1.22
CA ALA A 229 13.82 -0.75 0.47
C ALA A 229 15.25 -0.48 0.97
N GLY A 230 15.69 -1.13 2.06
CA GLY A 230 16.96 -0.86 2.72
C GLY A 230 16.92 0.37 3.63
N GLY A 231 15.73 0.91 3.90
CA GLY A 231 15.50 2.00 4.84
C GLY A 231 15.59 1.55 6.30
N LEU A 232 15.70 2.53 7.19
CA LEU A 232 15.61 2.34 8.63
C LEU A 232 14.44 3.21 9.14
N PRO A 233 13.22 2.64 9.24
CA PRO A 233 12.06 3.43 9.65
C PRO A 233 12.17 3.88 11.10
N ASP A 234 11.49 4.98 11.42
CA ASP A 234 11.37 5.45 12.79
C ASP A 234 10.72 4.38 13.65
N ARG A 235 11.22 4.23 14.89
CA ARG A 235 10.78 3.12 15.72
C ARG A 235 9.31 3.28 16.13
N LEU A 236 8.48 2.32 15.73
CA LEU A 236 7.07 2.27 16.13
C LEU A 236 6.95 1.81 17.58
N THR A 237 6.26 2.60 18.39
CA THR A 237 6.00 2.34 19.80
C THR A 237 4.50 2.30 20.09
N MET A 238 4.13 2.07 21.35
CA MET A 238 2.73 2.14 21.76
C MET A 238 2.16 3.55 21.67
N ASP A 239 3.00 4.59 21.79
CA ASP A 239 2.58 5.99 21.80
C ASP A 239 2.17 6.49 20.41
N ASP A 240 2.57 5.78 19.36
CA ASP A 240 2.23 6.06 17.97
C ASP A 240 0.87 5.46 17.56
N LEU A 241 0.23 4.73 18.47
CA LEU A 241 -1.03 4.02 18.28
C LEU A 241 -2.12 4.64 19.16
N PRO A 242 -3.41 4.48 18.80
CA PRO A 242 -4.51 4.95 19.63
C PRO A 242 -4.41 4.43 21.06
N ASP A 243 -4.81 5.22 22.06
CA ASP A 243 -4.84 4.73 23.42
C ASP A 243 -5.96 3.67 23.59
N LEU A 244 -5.65 2.60 24.32
CA LEU A 244 -6.60 1.55 24.69
C LEU A 244 -7.11 1.71 26.14
N SER A 245 -6.65 2.73 26.86
CA SER A 245 -7.00 3.00 28.26
C SER A 245 -8.32 3.76 28.46
N LEU A 246 -8.92 4.28 27.38
CA LEU A 246 -10.23 4.94 27.37
C LEU A 246 -11.38 3.91 27.37
N GLN A 247 -11.40 3.00 28.35
CA GLN A 247 -12.48 2.03 28.54
C GLN A 247 -13.17 2.18 29.90
#